data_AF-A0A016THD6-F1
#
_entry.id   AF-A0A016THD6-F1
#
_cell.length_a   1.000
_cell.length_b   1.000
_cell.length_c   1.000
_cell.angle_alpha   90.00
_cell.angle_beta   90.00
_cell.angle_gamma   90.00
#
_symmetry.space_group_name_H-M   'P 1'
#
loop_
_entity.id
_entity.type
_entity.pdbx_description
1 polymer ?
#
loop_
_entity_poly.entity_id
_entity_poly.type
_entity_poly.pdbx_seq_one_letter_code
_entity_poly.pdbx_strand_id
1 'polypeptide(L)' 'MLKAVILLVVFVLCVYAGRYDCNARKRCRPGMRCIDGTCVYRPDCPHLKFPTMVRPGCWVGKVIDNRGCPRMKTFCGNF' A
#
# COMPACT_ATOMS: atom_id res chain seq x y z
N MET A 1 -7.72 -24.52 -28.20
CA MET A 1 -8.44 -24.01 -27.01
C MET A 1 -7.70 -24.28 -25.70
N LEU A 2 -7.47 -25.53 -25.30
CA LEU A 2 -6.85 -25.86 -24.00
C LEU A 2 -5.48 -25.22 -23.75
N LYS A 3 -4.58 -25.22 -24.75
CA LYS A 3 -3.26 -24.58 -24.65
C LYS A 3 -3.34 -23.07 -24.37
N ALA A 4 -4.32 -22.39 -24.97
CA ALA A 4 -4.53 -20.96 -24.74
C ALA A 4 -5.07 -20.69 -23.32
N VAL A 5 -5.96 -21.56 -22.82
CA VAL A 5 -6.48 -21.48 -21.44
C VAL A 5 -5.35 -21.67 -20.43
N ILE A 6 -4.47 -22.67 -20.64
CA ILE A 6 -3.32 -22.92 -19.76
C ILE A 6 -2.39 -21.70 -19.72
N LEU A 7 -2.07 -21.12 -20.87
CA LEU A 7 -1.24 -19.91 -20.93
C LEU A 7 -1.86 -18.73 -20.18
N LEU A 8 -3.18 -18.55 -20.30
CA LEU A 8 -3.90 -17.49 -19.62
C LEU A 8 -3.90 -17.69 -18.10
N VAL A 9 -4.09 -18.92 -17.62
CA VAL A 9 -4.02 -19.27 -16.19
C VAL A 9 -2.61 -19.03 -15.64
N VAL A 10 -1.56 -19.47 -16.34
CA VAL A 10 -0.17 -19.25 -15.94
C VAL A 10 0.14 -17.75 -15.87
N PHE A 11 -0.29 -16.98 -16.87
CA PHE A 11 -0.08 -15.53 -16.90
C PHE A 11 -0.74 -14.84 -15.71
N VAL A 12 -1.99 -15.20 -15.38
CA VAL A 12 -2.71 -14.66 -14.21
C VAL A 12 -1.99 -15.01 -12.90
N LEU A 13 -1.50 -16.25 -12.76
CA LEU A 13 -0.76 -16.69 -11.57
C LEU A 13 0.56 -15.93 -11.40
N CYS A 14 1.33 -15.71 -12.47
CA CYS A 14 2.57 -14.95 -12.43
C CYS A 14 2.34 -13.48 -12.02
N VAL A 15 1.27 -12.85 -12.54
CA VAL A 15 0.92 -11.46 -12.19
C VAL A 15 0.50 -11.35 -10.72
N TYR A 16 -0.21 -12.34 -10.20
CA TYR A 16 -0.65 -12.34 -8.80
C TYR A 16 0.49 -12.59 -7.81
N ALA A 17 1.45 -13.44 -8.14
CA ALA A 17 2.58 -13.76 -7.27
C ALA A 17 3.43 -12.53 -6.95
N GLY A 18 3.74 -11.69 -7.95
CA GLY A 18 4.62 -10.53 -7.77
C GLY A 18 4.01 -9.34 -7.01
N ARG A 19 2.74 -9.38 -6.63
CA ARG A 19 2.04 -8.23 -6.03
C ARG A 19 2.55 -7.89 -4.62
N TYR A 20 3.06 -8.89 -3.91
CA TYR A 20 3.62 -8.73 -2.57
C TYR A 20 5.15 -8.84 -2.56
N ASP A 21 5.78 -9.02 -3.71
CA ASP A 21 7.23 -9.08 -3.78
C ASP A 21 7.83 -7.68 -3.72
N CYS A 22 9.01 -7.60 -3.14
CA CYS A 22 9.79 -6.38 -3.15
C CYS A 22 10.21 -6.07 -4.58
N ASN A 23 10.19 -4.78 -4.95
CA ASN A 23 10.75 -4.40 -6.25
C ASN A 23 12.28 -4.61 -6.29
N ALA A 24 12.88 -4.45 -7.47
CA ALA A 24 14.32 -4.61 -7.69
C ALA A 24 15.21 -3.75 -6.76
N ARG A 25 14.65 -2.71 -6.12
CA ARG A 25 15.34 -1.86 -5.14
C ARG A 25 15.06 -2.26 -3.68
N LYS A 26 14.47 -3.44 -3.44
CA LYS A 26 13.98 -3.92 -2.15
C LYS A 26 12.99 -2.96 -1.48
N ARG A 27 12.26 -2.16 -2.27
CA ARG A 27 11.29 -1.17 -1.76
C ARG A 27 9.88 -1.73 -1.82
N CYS A 28 9.14 -1.44 -0.76
CA CYS A 28 7.72 -1.76 -0.60
C CYS A 28 6.90 -0.48 -0.51
N ARG A 29 5.57 -0.61 -0.52
CA ARG A 29 4.67 0.52 -0.28
C ARG A 29 4.97 1.17 1.08
N PRO A 30 4.69 2.48 1.25
CA PRO A 30 4.80 3.15 2.55
C PRO A 30 4.04 2.36 3.63
N GLY A 31 4.66 2.19 4.80
CA GLY A 31 4.11 1.36 5.88
C GLY A 31 4.41 -0.13 5.78
N MET A 32 5.17 -0.55 4.77
CA MET A 32 5.66 -1.92 4.63
C MET A 32 7.19 -1.95 4.64
N ARG A 33 7.77 -3.11 4.94
CA ARG A 33 9.20 -3.38 4.82
C ARG A 33 9.41 -4.67 4.03
N CYS A 34 10.52 -4.74 3.31
CA CYS A 34 10.93 -5.95 2.61
C CYS A 34 11.59 -6.91 3.59
N ILE A 35 11.04 -8.11 3.78
CA ILE A 35 11.67 -9.22 4.51
C ILE A 35 11.66 -10.42 3.57
N ASP A 36 12.83 -11.02 3.35
CA ASP A 36 12.99 -12.24 2.53
C ASP A 36 12.34 -12.18 1.15
N GLY A 37 12.35 -11.00 0.53
CA GLY A 37 11.77 -10.78 -0.80
C GLY A 37 10.28 -10.43 -0.78
N THR A 38 9.61 -10.45 0.37
CA THR A 38 8.19 -10.13 0.53
C THR A 38 7.96 -8.82 1.29
N CYS A 39 7.00 -8.03 0.85
CA CYS A 39 6.53 -6.82 1.49
C CYS A 39 5.56 -7.14 2.63
N VAL A 40 6.06 -7.03 3.86
CA VAL A 40 5.25 -7.22 5.07
C VAL A 40 4.91 -5.88 5.72
N TYR A 41 3.78 -5.82 6.41
CA TYR A 41 3.39 -4.63 7.15
C TYR A 41 4.38 -4.35 8.28
N ARG A 42 4.73 -3.07 8.46
CA ARG A 42 5.57 -2.65 9.56
C ARG A 42 4.74 -2.52 10.85
N PRO A 43 5.01 -3.32 11.89
CA PRO A 43 4.28 -3.25 13.15
C PRO A 43 4.58 -1.95 13.92
N ASP A 44 5.70 -1.28 13.60
CA ASP A 44 6.06 0.04 14.13
C ASP A 44 5.22 1.18 13.54
N CYS A 45 4.55 0.96 12.41
CA CYS A 45 3.69 1.97 11.83
C CYS A 45 2.32 1.99 12.51
N PRO A 46 1.77 3.19 12.81
CA PRO A 46 0.43 3.28 13.39
C PRO A 46 -0.61 2.74 12.41
N HIS A 47 -1.62 2.04 12.94
CA HIS A 47 -2.79 1.68 12.14
C HIS A 47 -3.41 2.93 11.53
N LEU A 48 -3.71 2.88 10.24
CA LEU A 48 -4.43 3.93 9.52
C LEU A 48 -5.85 4.02 10.07
N LYS A 49 -6.04 4.87 11.08
CA LYS A 49 -7.36 5.22 11.59
C LYS A 49 -7.93 6.33 10.73
N PHE A 50 -9.05 6.07 10.08
CA PHE A 50 -9.85 7.11 9.49
C PHE A 50 -10.42 7.98 10.62
N PRO A 51 -10.29 9.32 10.55
CA PRO A 51 -10.93 10.18 11.53
C PRO A 51 -12.44 10.01 11.43
N THR A 52 -13.08 9.71 12.55
CA THR A 52 -14.52 9.44 12.64
C THR A 52 -15.35 10.70 12.36
N MET A 53 -14.78 11.89 12.61
CA MET A 53 -15.39 13.17 12.32
C MET A 53 -14.38 14.07 11.61
N VAL A 54 -14.79 14.60 10.46
CA VAL A 54 -14.05 15.60 9.71
C VAL A 54 -14.86 16.90 9.79
N ARG A 55 -14.23 17.99 10.23
CA ARG A 55 -14.92 19.28 10.30
C ARG A 55 -15.40 19.70 8.90
N PRO A 56 -16.58 20.33 8.76
CA PRO A 56 -17.02 20.91 7.49
C PRO A 56 -15.95 21.85 6.93
N GLY A 57 -15.63 21.72 5.64
CA GLY A 57 -14.56 22.47 4.98
C GLY A 57 -13.15 21.88 5.16
N CYS A 58 -12.99 20.76 5.87
CA CYS A 58 -11.71 20.05 5.96
C CYS A 58 -11.75 18.76 5.13
N TRP A 59 -10.60 18.36 4.58
CA TRP A 59 -10.42 17.08 3.90
C TRP A 59 -9.38 16.23 4.59
N VAL A 60 -9.44 14.92 4.38
CA VAL A 60 -8.47 13.98 4.94
C VAL A 60 -7.56 13.47 3.83
N GLY A 61 -6.26 13.66 4.01
CA GLY A 61 -5.25 13.16 3.08
C GLY A 61 -4.32 12.14 3.75
N LYS A 62 -3.76 11.26 2.94
CA LYS A 62 -2.69 10.35 3.36
C LYS A 62 -1.35 11.07 3.22
N VAL A 63 -0.61 11.15 4.31
CA VAL A 63 0.74 11.75 4.36
C VAL A 63 1.72 10.71 4.86
N ILE A 64 2.88 10.64 4.22
CA ILE A 64 3.97 9.76 4.66
C ILE A 64 4.80 10.53 5.68
N ASP A 65 5.01 9.97 6.87
CA ASP A 65 5.88 10.58 7.89
C ASP A 65 7.37 10.36 7.58
N ASN A 66 8.26 10.99 8.36
CA ASN A 66 9.71 10.87 8.18
C ASN A 66 10.24 9.43 8.34
N ARG A 67 9.45 8.53 8.93
CA ARG A 67 9.78 7.10 9.06
C ARG A 67 9.25 6.27 7.89
N GLY A 68 8.61 6.91 6.91
CA GLY A 68 8.01 6.24 5.76
C GLY A 68 6.68 5.54 6.10
N CYS A 69 6.07 5.85 7.24
CA CYS A 69 4.77 5.30 7.64
C CYS A 69 3.64 6.22 7.13
N PRO A 70 2.59 5.66 6.50
CA PRO A 70 1.44 6.43 6.05
C PRO A 70 0.57 6.78 7.27
N ARG A 71 0.18 8.05 7.37
CA ARG A 71 -0.76 8.56 8.36
C ARG A 71 -1.88 9.31 7.65
N MET A 72 -3.05 9.31 8.26
CA MET A 72 -4.13 10.21 7.84
C MET A 72 -3.98 11.53 8.59
N LYS A 73 -3.98 12.63 7.84
CA LYS A 73 -4.02 13.98 8.39
C LYS A 73 -5.24 14.71 7.83
N THR A 74 -5.92 15.43 8.71
CA THR A 74 -6.93 16.40 8.34
C THR A 74 -6.25 17.70 7.93
N PHE A 75 -6.63 18.19 6.77
CA PHE A 75 -6.25 19.48 6.24
C PHE A 75 -7.47 20.39 6.33
N CYS A 76 -7.34 21.44 7.12
CA CYS A 76 -8.33 22.48 7.26
C CYS A 76 -7.71 23.76 6.73
N GLY A 77 -8.30 24.30 5.68
CA GLY A 77 -7.88 25.56 5.06
C GLY A 77 -9.09 26.21 4.41
N ASN A 78 -9.04 27.53 4.29
CA ASN A 78 -10.07 28.27 3.58
C ASN A 78 -9.95 27.93 2.09
N PHE A 79 -10.94 27.21 1.57
CA PHE A 79 -11.14 27.06 0.12
C PHE A 79 -11.79 28.32 -0.45
#